data_AF-A0A920S3D4-F1
#
_entry.id   AF-A0A920S3D4-F1
#
_cell.length_a   1.000
_cell.length_b   1.000
_cell.length_c   1.000
_cell.angle_alpha   90.00
_cell.angle_beta   90.00
_cell.angle_gamma   90.00
#
_symmetry.space_group_name_H-M   'P 1'
#
loop_
_entity.id
_entity.type
_entity.pdbx_description
1 polymer ?
#
loop_
_entity_poly.entity_id
_entity_poly.type
_entity_poly.pdbx_seq_one_letter_code
_entity_poly.pdbx_strand_id
1 'polypeptide(L)'
;MELIAFEFFSGQKRFKEFTDQEIGTLYLTDFLVKHFQRLVVEGLAIDKYPELKHEYFKHYKKVVYLAQTRSESLQNDAKKYADFLDLDYSFQYTGLDNVESQLNQAVN
;
A
#
# COMPACT_ATOMS: atom_id res chain seq x y z
N MET A 1 -23.79 13.14 17.45
CA MET A 1 -23.60 11.69 17.24
C MET A 1 -22.77 11.51 15.97
N GLU A 2 -21.56 12.05 16.02
CA GLU A 2 -20.55 11.97 14.98
C GLU A 2 -19.27 11.77 15.78
N LEU A 3 -18.56 10.66 15.55
CA LEU A 3 -17.13 10.46 15.86
C LEU A 3 -16.67 9.02 15.56
N ILE A 4 -17.35 8.29 14.66
CA ILE A 4 -16.90 6.94 14.26
C ILE A 4 -15.94 6.97 13.06
N ALA A 5 -15.77 8.13 12.41
CA ALA A 5 -14.94 8.24 11.20
C ALA A 5 -13.47 8.62 11.47
N PHE A 6 -13.18 9.27 12.61
CA PHE A 6 -11.82 9.78 12.86
C PHE A 6 -10.93 8.78 13.63
N GLU A 7 -11.53 7.89 14.43
CA GLU A 7 -10.78 6.90 15.21
C GLU A 7 -10.25 5.71 14.39
N PHE A 8 -10.78 5.46 13.18
CA PHE A 8 -10.24 4.40 12.33
C PHE A 8 -8.91 4.80 11.65
N PHE A 9 -8.60 6.10 11.59
CA PHE A 9 -7.34 6.61 11.02
C PHE A 9 -6.29 7.01 12.07
N SER A 10 -6.63 6.98 13.36
CA SER A 10 -5.76 7.45 14.45
C SER A 10 -4.85 6.37 15.06
N GLY A 11 -4.42 5.38 14.27
CA GLY A 11 -3.30 4.48 14.61
C GLY A 11 -1.93 5.18 14.67
N GLN A 12 -1.89 6.51 14.67
CA GLN A 12 -0.71 7.35 14.40
C GLN A 12 0.38 7.36 15.47
N LYS A 13 0.15 6.85 16.69
CA LYS A 13 1.20 6.92 17.73
C LYS A 13 2.16 5.74 17.77
N ARG A 14 1.73 4.54 17.33
CA ARG A 14 2.55 3.32 17.40
C ARG A 14 3.20 2.92 16.08
N PHE A 15 2.71 3.47 14.96
CA PHE A 15 3.28 3.25 13.64
C PHE A 15 4.59 4.02 13.42
N LYS A 16 4.75 5.18 14.08
CA LYS A 16 5.88 6.11 13.88
C LYS A 16 7.24 5.58 14.37
N GLU A 17 7.27 4.61 15.27
CA GLU A 17 8.50 4.04 15.83
C GLU A 17 9.01 2.81 15.05
N PHE A 18 8.14 2.10 14.35
CA PHE A 18 8.52 0.94 13.52
C PHE A 18 9.02 1.36 12.13
N THR A 19 8.62 2.54 11.64
CA THR A 19 9.07 3.03 10.34
C THR A 19 10.55 3.35 10.33
N ASP A 20 11.22 3.60 11.46
CA ASP A 20 12.58 4.17 11.51
C ASP A 20 13.71 3.34 10.86
N GLN A 21 13.49 2.03 10.61
CA GLN A 21 14.46 1.16 9.92
C GLN A 21 14.09 0.84 8.46
N GLU A 22 12.84 1.11 8.05
CA GLU A 22 12.33 0.98 6.66
C GLU A 22 11.71 2.29 6.15
N ILE A 23 12.14 3.44 6.70
CA ILE A 23 11.53 4.76 6.52
C ILE A 23 11.39 5.05 5.03
N GLY A 24 10.15 5.31 4.63
CA GLY A 24 9.84 5.77 3.29
C GLY A 24 9.61 4.66 2.27
N THR A 25 9.20 3.47 2.72
CA THR A 25 8.73 2.40 1.83
C THR A 25 7.20 2.31 1.88
N LEU A 26 6.55 2.47 0.74
CA LEU A 26 5.13 2.17 0.57
C LEU A 26 4.98 0.74 0.03
N TYR A 27 4.30 -0.12 0.77
CA TYR A 27 4.04 -1.48 0.32
C TYR A 27 2.69 -1.58 -0.38
N LEU A 28 2.69 -2.11 -1.60
CA LEU A 28 1.47 -2.45 -2.33
C LEU A 28 1.31 -3.96 -2.35
N THR A 29 0.11 -4.46 -2.10
CA THR A 29 -0.30 -5.85 -2.34
C THR A 29 -1.25 -5.90 -3.53
N ASP A 30 -1.56 -7.08 -4.06
CA ASP A 30 -2.51 -7.24 -5.17
C ASP A 30 -3.85 -6.53 -4.92
N PHE A 31 -4.34 -6.54 -3.68
CA PHE A 31 -5.56 -5.83 -3.29
C PHE A 31 -5.39 -4.31 -3.37
N LEU A 32 -4.30 -3.77 -2.81
CA LEU A 32 -4.01 -2.34 -2.85
C LEU A 32 -3.79 -1.84 -4.28
N VAL A 33 -3.13 -2.61 -5.14
CA VAL A 33 -2.98 -2.28 -6.57
C VAL A 33 -4.35 -2.20 -7.23
N LYS A 34 -5.21 -3.21 -7.06
CA LYS A 34 -6.56 -3.23 -7.66
C LYS A 34 -7.46 -2.08 -7.20
N HIS A 35 -7.25 -1.57 -5.98
CA HIS A 35 -8.09 -0.55 -5.38
C HIS A 35 -7.37 0.77 -5.12
N PHE A 36 -6.20 0.98 -5.75
CA PHE A 36 -5.35 2.14 -5.50
C PHE A 36 -6.08 3.46 -5.71
N GLN A 37 -6.83 3.56 -6.82
CA GLN A 37 -7.62 4.74 -7.15
C GLN A 37 -8.61 5.09 -6.03
N ARG A 38 -9.37 4.11 -5.54
CA ARG A 38 -10.39 4.34 -4.52
C ARG A 38 -9.80 4.59 -3.13
N LEU A 39 -8.76 3.85 -2.75
CA LEU A 39 -8.24 3.87 -1.39
C LEU A 39 -7.18 4.96 -1.17
N VAL A 40 -6.33 5.19 -2.16
CA VAL A 40 -5.23 6.14 -2.06
C VAL A 40 -5.62 7.47 -2.69
N VAL A 41 -6.13 7.46 -3.92
CA VAL A 41 -6.42 8.73 -4.62
C VAL A 41 -7.69 9.37 -4.05
N GLU A 42 -8.83 8.70 -4.11
CA GLU A 42 -10.10 9.22 -3.59
C GLU A 42 -10.13 9.21 -2.06
N GLY A 43 -9.63 8.14 -1.43
CA GLY A 43 -9.63 7.98 0.03
C GLY A 43 -8.79 9.02 0.77
N LEU A 44 -7.74 9.54 0.14
CA LEU A 44 -6.92 10.64 0.67
C LEU A 44 -7.27 12.00 0.05
N ALA A 45 -8.34 12.05 -0.75
CA ALA A 45 -8.81 13.24 -1.46
C ALA A 45 -7.74 13.91 -2.37
N ILE A 46 -6.81 13.12 -2.90
CA ILE A 46 -5.75 13.59 -3.83
C ILE A 46 -6.35 14.00 -5.18
N ASP A 47 -7.47 13.39 -5.58
CA ASP A 47 -8.23 13.79 -6.76
C ASP A 47 -8.76 15.23 -6.66
N LYS A 48 -9.14 15.65 -5.44
CA LYS A 48 -9.68 16.99 -5.17
C LYS A 48 -8.59 17.99 -4.79
N TYR A 49 -7.56 17.54 -4.09
CA TYR A 49 -6.47 18.35 -3.55
C TYR A 49 -5.11 17.70 -3.89
N PRO A 50 -4.59 17.91 -5.12
CA PRO A 50 -3.37 17.26 -5.59
C PRO A 50 -2.13 17.53 -4.74
N GLU A 51 -2.08 18.66 -4.02
CA GLU A 51 -1.02 19.03 -3.09
C GLU A 51 -0.86 18.04 -1.93
N LEU A 52 -1.94 17.35 -1.54
CA LEU A 52 -1.91 16.35 -0.48
C LEU A 52 -1.03 15.16 -0.84
N LYS A 53 -0.87 14.85 -2.14
CA LYS A 53 0.06 13.81 -2.60
C LYS A 53 1.46 14.10 -2.08
N HIS A 54 1.95 15.34 -2.27
CA HIS A 54 3.28 15.69 -1.79
C HIS A 54 3.34 15.62 -0.27
N GLU A 55 2.35 16.15 0.45
CA GLU A 55 2.38 16.16 1.91
C GLU A 55 2.39 14.75 2.52
N TYR A 56 1.60 13.82 1.98
CA TYR A 56 1.54 12.44 2.45
C TYR A 56 2.79 11.63 2.08
N PHE A 57 3.34 11.86 0.88
CA PHE A 57 4.40 11.02 0.34
C PHE A 57 5.80 11.65 0.38
N LYS A 58 5.99 12.89 0.89
CA LYS A 58 7.30 13.59 0.93
C LYS A 58 8.42 12.86 1.68
N HIS A 59 8.08 11.97 2.61
CA HIS A 59 9.06 11.15 3.34
C HIS A 59 9.19 9.73 2.78
N TYR A 60 8.42 9.41 1.74
CA TYR A 60 8.54 8.16 1.00
C TYR A 60 9.57 8.30 -0.10
N LYS A 61 10.26 7.20 -0.38
CA LYS A 61 11.32 7.10 -1.39
C LYS A 61 11.03 6.00 -2.40
N LYS A 62 10.35 4.93 -1.97
CA LYS A 62 10.08 3.78 -2.83
C LYS A 62 8.72 3.16 -2.57
N VAL A 63 8.15 2.59 -3.61
CA VAL A 63 7.05 1.63 -3.61
C VAL A 63 7.62 0.23 -3.80
N VAL A 64 7.27 -0.69 -2.91
CA VAL A 64 7.55 -2.12 -3.06
C VAL A 64 6.24 -2.84 -3.33
N TYR A 65 6.09 -3.39 -4.53
CA TYR A 65 4.95 -4.26 -4.85
C TYR A 65 5.24 -5.68 -4.39
N LEU A 66 4.54 -6.09 -3.33
CA LEU A 66 4.49 -7.43 -2.77
C LEU A 66 3.45 -8.26 -3.54
N ALA A 67 3.86 -8.82 -4.67
CA ALA A 67 2.98 -9.56 -5.55
C ALA A 67 2.64 -10.93 -4.95
N GLN A 68 1.34 -11.22 -4.85
CA GLN A 68 0.85 -12.53 -4.43
C GLN A 68 0.71 -13.44 -5.65
N THR A 69 0.21 -12.88 -6.76
CA THR A 69 0.08 -13.54 -8.05
C THR A 69 1.15 -13.10 -9.04
N ARG A 70 1.33 -13.85 -10.14
CA ARG A 70 2.23 -13.49 -11.25
C ARG A 70 1.58 -12.60 -12.31
N SER A 71 0.53 -11.86 -11.97
CA SER A 71 -0.20 -11.05 -12.93
C SER A 71 0.65 -9.90 -13.49
N GLU A 72 0.92 -9.90 -14.79
CA GLU A 72 1.64 -8.81 -15.46
C GLU A 72 0.85 -7.49 -15.45
N SER A 73 -0.49 -7.56 -15.48
CA SER A 73 -1.32 -6.35 -15.41
C SER A 73 -1.15 -5.63 -14.07
N LEU A 74 -1.14 -6.37 -12.96
CA LEU A 74 -0.93 -5.80 -11.63
C LEU A 74 0.47 -5.24 -11.45
N GLN A 75 1.49 -5.88 -12.03
CA GLN A 75 2.85 -5.34 -12.04
C GLN A 75 2.93 -4.01 -12.78
N ASN A 76 2.29 -3.91 -13.95
CA ASN A 76 2.25 -2.68 -14.74
C ASN A 76 1.51 -1.57 -13.99
N ASP A 77 0.40 -1.89 -13.33
CA ASP A 77 -0.37 -0.90 -12.57
C ASP A 77 0.38 -0.44 -11.31
N ALA A 78 1.01 -1.36 -10.58
CA ALA A 78 1.85 -1.01 -9.44
C ALA A 78 3.00 -0.06 -9.82
N LYS A 79 3.61 -0.29 -10.98
CA LYS A 79 4.64 0.60 -11.53
C LYS A 79 4.07 1.99 -11.85
N LYS A 80 2.92 2.07 -12.54
CA LYS A 80 2.25 3.36 -12.82
C LYS A 80 1.92 4.12 -11.54
N TYR A 81 1.56 3.42 -10.46
CA TYR A 81 1.27 4.06 -9.17
C TYR A 81 2.53 4.60 -8.51
N ALA A 82 3.66 3.90 -8.61
CA ALA A 82 4.95 4.43 -8.17
C ALA A 82 5.32 5.70 -8.96
N ASP A 83 5.16 5.68 -10.29
CA ASP A 83 5.39 6.84 -11.15
C ASP A 83 4.44 8.01 -10.79
N PHE A 84 3.16 7.72 -10.52
CA PHE A 84 2.18 8.73 -10.08
C PHE A 84 2.58 9.39 -8.76
N LEU A 85 3.12 8.61 -7.82
CA LEU A 85 3.57 9.08 -6.51
C LEU A 85 4.96 9.72 -6.54
N ASP A 86 5.68 9.65 -7.66
CA ASP A 86 7.08 10.10 -7.81
C ASP A 86 8.03 9.36 -6.86
N LEU A 87 7.88 8.04 -6.79
CA LEU A 87 8.64 7.14 -5.92
C LEU A 87 9.33 6.03 -6.72
N ASP A 88 10.50 5.57 -6.26
CA ASP A 88 11.19 4.43 -6.86
C ASP A 88 10.33 3.17 -6.83
N TYR A 89 10.43 2.30 -7.84
CA TYR A 89 9.64 1.08 -7.90
C TYR A 89 10.50 -0.17 -7.68
N SER A 90 10.05 -1.07 -6.82
CA SER A 90 10.61 -2.40 -6.62
C SER A 90 9.51 -3.46 -6.62
N PHE A 91 9.80 -4.62 -7.21
CA PHE A 91 8.90 -5.75 -7.28
C PHE A 91 9.44 -6.92 -6.45
N GLN A 92 8.59 -7.51 -5.60
CA GLN A 92 8.89 -8.72 -4.87
C GLN A 92 7.71 -9.68 -4.96
N TYR A 93 7.93 -10.83 -5.59
CA TYR A 93 6.96 -11.90 -5.58
C TYR A 93 7.05 -12.68 -4.26
N THR A 94 5.94 -12.73 -3.54
CA THR A 94 5.86 -13.28 -2.18
C THR A 94 5.43 -14.75 -2.14
N GLY A 95 4.94 -15.30 -3.26
CA GLY A 95 4.55 -16.72 -3.34
C GLY A 95 3.38 -17.13 -2.45
N LEU A 96 2.54 -16.17 -2.04
CA LEU A 96 1.35 -16.40 -1.21
C LEU A 96 0.21 -17.14 -1.95
N ASP A 97 0.45 -17.62 -3.17
CA ASP A 97 -0.43 -18.57 -3.88
C ASP A 97 -0.77 -19.81 -3.02
N ASN A 98 0.00 -20.08 -1.96
CA ASN A 98 -0.10 -21.28 -1.12
C ASN A 98 -0.63 -21.04 0.30
N VAL A 99 -1.18 -19.86 0.65
CA VAL A 99 -1.73 -19.63 2.00
C VAL A 99 -2.87 -20.60 2.33
N GLU A 100 -3.70 -20.96 1.35
CA GLU A 100 -4.72 -22.01 1.51
C GLU A 100 -4.10 -23.39 1.82
N SER A 101 -2.93 -23.69 1.26
CA SER A 101 -2.23 -24.95 1.51
C SER A 101 -1.58 -24.99 2.91
N GLN A 102 -1.10 -23.84 3.40
CA GLN A 102 -0.53 -23.72 4.75
C GLN A 102 -1.61 -23.75 5.84
N LEU A 103 -2.79 -23.18 5.58
CA LEU A 103 -3.91 -23.21 6.53
C LEU A 103 -4.46 -24.63 6.72
N ASN A 104 -4.46 -25.46 5.68
CA ASN A 104 -4.91 -26.86 5.74
C ASN A 104 -3.93 -27.80 6.46
N GLN A 105 -2.67 -27.41 6.66
CA GLN A 105 -1.69 -28.20 7.43
C GLN A 105 -1.71 -27.91 8.93
N ALA A 106 -2.22 -26.74 9.34
CA ALA A 106 -2.34 -26.36 10.75
C ALA A 106 -3.62 -26.87 11.43
N VAL A 107 -4.47 -27.62 10.71
CA VAL A 107 -5.75 -28.18 11.20
C VAL A 107 -5.72 -29.71 11.27
N ASN A 108 -4.57 -30.36 11.04
CA ASN A 108 -4.38 -31.81 11.26
C ASN A 108 -3.42 -32.10 12.42
#